data_AF-A0A959M0Z5-F1
#
_entry.id   AF-A0A959M0Z5-F1
#
_cell.length_a   1.000
_cell.length_b   1.000
_cell.length_c   1.000
_cell.angle_alpha   90.00
_cell.angle_beta   90.00
_cell.angle_gamma   90.00
#
_symmetry.space_group_name_H-M   'P 1'
#
loop_
_entity.id
_entity.type
_entity.pdbx_description
1 polymer ?
#
loop_
_entity_poly.entity_id
_entity_poly.type
_entity_poly.pdbx_seq_one_letter_code
_entity_poly.pdbx_strand_id
1 'polypeptide(L)'
;MASFSWRKIISSFYTDQLSSGDKTRVLLVLIAYYLSVVLPHKRFGAFLNDVVFKGVARDQYNLIVLIGAILVFTGLLIIFFKNTAYSKERNKLRIYLLFNTLFAIVVVKTLFVINIELIHFPQYALFAILVFPLARCYNSALLWSFQAGAIDEAYQYFYLAPNDTAYYDFNDLVTNLVGAAFGLIFLISFGIQEKQNCSVIKSVAFKSLVLIGGVILILLLVGFLSIYPSQESTYQLVREQALSFWSTVPLGFTYHIITPPEGIFVLSLLFVFYSRIGK
;
A
#
# COMPACT_ATOMS: atom_id res chain seq x y z
N MET A 1 -1.08 39.49 -7.80
CA MET A 1 -0.21 38.30 -7.89
C MET A 1 -1.07 37.11 -8.29
N ALA A 2 -0.86 36.55 -9.49
CA ALA A 2 -1.53 35.33 -9.91
C ALA A 2 -1.03 34.18 -9.01
N SER A 3 -1.89 33.66 -8.12
CA SER A 3 -1.51 32.53 -7.30
C SER A 3 -1.37 31.29 -8.21
N PHE A 4 -0.13 30.82 -8.36
CA PHE A 4 0.15 29.55 -8.98
C PHE A 4 -0.57 28.45 -8.21
N SER A 5 -1.67 27.96 -8.77
CA SER A 5 -2.52 26.99 -8.11
C SER A 5 -2.17 25.61 -8.63
N TRP A 6 -1.30 24.90 -7.91
CA TRP A 6 -1.02 23.47 -8.10
C TRP A 6 -2.29 22.64 -8.29
N ARG A 7 -3.37 23.06 -7.62
CA ARG A 7 -4.70 22.48 -7.77
C ARG A 7 -5.22 22.51 -9.21
N LYS A 8 -5.10 23.64 -9.91
CA LYS A 8 -5.55 23.76 -11.31
C LYS A 8 -4.72 22.89 -12.24
N ILE A 9 -3.40 22.83 -12.05
CA ILE A 9 -2.51 22.05 -12.92
C ILE A 9 -2.79 20.55 -12.79
N ILE A 10 -2.81 20.04 -11.55
CA ILE A 10 -3.08 18.60 -11.30
C ILE A 10 -4.51 18.25 -11.72
N SER A 11 -5.49 19.10 -11.41
CA SER A 11 -6.86 18.88 -11.85
C SER A 11 -7.00 18.90 -13.37
N SER A 12 -6.33 19.80 -14.09
CA SER A 12 -6.31 19.83 -15.55
C SER A 12 -5.70 18.55 -16.11
N PHE A 13 -4.50 18.17 -15.63
CA PHE A 13 -3.83 16.94 -16.07
C PHE A 13 -4.73 15.70 -15.90
N TYR A 14 -5.36 15.55 -14.74
CA TYR A 14 -6.29 14.44 -14.52
C TYR A 14 -7.55 14.55 -15.38
N THR A 15 -8.08 15.75 -15.60
CA THR A 15 -9.24 15.95 -16.46
C THR A 15 -8.92 15.58 -17.91
N ASP A 16 -7.74 15.97 -18.39
CA ASP A 16 -7.24 15.65 -19.72
C ASP A 16 -6.96 14.15 -19.88
N GLN A 17 -6.40 13.49 -18.87
CA GLN A 17 -6.22 12.02 -18.87
C GLN A 17 -7.57 11.28 -18.84
N LEU A 18 -8.54 11.80 -18.09
CA LEU A 18 -9.87 11.22 -18.01
C LEU A 18 -10.68 11.45 -19.30
N SER A 19 -10.43 12.55 -20.02
CA SER A 19 -11.14 12.94 -21.26
C SER A 19 -10.50 12.38 -22.54
N SER A 20 -9.18 12.43 -22.67
CA SER A 20 -8.42 12.01 -23.86
C SER A 20 -8.57 10.52 -24.18
N GLY A 21 -8.85 9.69 -23.18
CA GLY A 21 -9.06 8.26 -23.35
C GLY A 21 -7.79 7.47 -23.66
N ASP A 22 -6.60 8.07 -23.60
CA ASP A 22 -5.32 7.40 -23.82
C ASP A 22 -4.90 6.54 -22.60
N LYS A 23 -5.70 5.49 -22.37
CA LYS A 23 -5.47 4.51 -21.30
C LYS A 23 -4.16 3.76 -21.49
N THR A 24 -3.67 3.65 -22.73
CA THR A 24 -2.45 2.92 -23.06
C THR A 24 -1.24 3.61 -22.44
N ARG A 25 -1.09 4.94 -22.60
CA ARG A 25 0.02 5.67 -21.98
C ARG A 25 0.01 5.56 -20.45
N VAL A 26 -1.16 5.73 -19.82
CA VAL A 26 -1.27 5.60 -18.36
C VAL A 26 -0.90 4.19 -17.90
N LEU A 27 -1.37 3.16 -18.62
CA LEU A 27 -1.03 1.78 -18.32
C LEU A 27 0.48 1.51 -18.43
N LEU A 28 1.12 2.02 -19.49
CA LEU A 28 2.57 1.86 -19.67
C LEU A 28 3.36 2.54 -18.54
N VAL A 29 2.97 3.77 -18.15
CA VAL A 29 3.60 4.47 -17.01
C VAL A 29 3.39 3.71 -15.71
N LEU A 30 2.18 3.20 -15.46
CA LEU A 30 1.86 2.42 -14.27
C LEU A 30 2.67 1.12 -14.20
N ILE A 31 2.78 0.38 -15.32
CA ILE A 31 3.58 -0.84 -15.40
C ILE A 31 5.06 -0.53 -15.19
N ALA A 32 5.59 0.48 -15.88
CA ALA A 32 6.98 0.89 -15.73
C ALA A 32 7.30 1.28 -14.28
N TYR A 33 6.42 2.06 -13.65
CA TYR A 33 6.51 2.41 -12.23
C TYR A 33 6.53 1.16 -11.35
N TYR A 34 5.53 0.29 -11.49
CA TYR A 34 5.41 -0.92 -10.66
C TYR A 34 6.63 -1.82 -10.78
N LEU A 35 7.10 -2.08 -12.00
CA LEU A 35 8.30 -2.90 -12.23
C LEU A 35 9.57 -2.24 -11.67
N SER A 36 9.69 -0.91 -11.77
CA SER A 36 10.84 -0.17 -11.22
C SER A 36 10.92 -0.21 -9.70
N VAL A 37 9.82 -0.56 -9.03
CA VAL A 37 9.71 -0.62 -7.59
C VAL A 37 9.84 -2.07 -7.09
N VAL A 38 9.10 -3.00 -7.70
CA VAL A 38 9.03 -4.41 -7.26
C VAL A 38 10.28 -5.19 -7.62
N LEU A 39 10.79 -5.06 -8.86
CA LEU A 39 11.93 -5.86 -9.30
C LEU A 39 13.23 -5.59 -8.50
N PRO A 40 13.59 -4.35 -8.17
CA PRO A 40 14.81 -4.09 -7.42
C PRO A 40 14.64 -4.23 -5.91
N HIS A 41 13.49 -4.63 -5.35
CA HIS A 41 13.18 -4.56 -3.92
C HIS A 41 14.35 -5.05 -3.02
N LYS A 42 14.82 -6.29 -3.20
CA LYS A 42 15.98 -6.85 -2.47
C LYS A 42 17.29 -6.12 -2.77
N ARG A 43 17.54 -5.73 -4.02
CA ARG A 43 18.76 -5.01 -4.44
C ARG A 43 18.79 -3.59 -3.88
N PHE A 44 17.65 -2.94 -3.74
CA PHE A 44 17.54 -1.60 -3.19
C PHE A 44 17.78 -1.63 -1.68
N GLY A 45 17.23 -2.61 -0.96
CA GLY A 45 17.56 -2.84 0.44
C GLY A 45 19.06 -3.07 0.65
N ALA A 46 19.67 -3.93 -0.16
CA ALA A 46 21.12 -4.17 -0.13
C ALA A 46 21.92 -2.89 -0.46
N PHE A 47 21.53 -2.13 -1.50
CA PHE A 47 22.17 -0.85 -1.84
C PHE A 47 22.11 0.15 -0.69
N LEU A 48 20.95 0.28 -0.03
CA LEU A 48 20.83 1.16 1.13
C LEU A 48 21.77 0.72 2.26
N ASN A 49 21.82 -0.57 2.57
CA ASN A 49 22.66 -1.10 3.64
C ASN A 49 24.16 -1.00 3.33
N ASP A 50 24.56 -1.39 2.12
CA ASP A 50 25.96 -1.61 1.76
C ASP A 50 26.64 -0.35 1.21
N VAL A 51 25.86 0.62 0.71
CA VAL A 51 26.37 1.84 0.09
C VAL A 51 25.96 3.08 0.87
N VAL A 52 24.65 3.30 1.08
CA VAL A 52 24.15 4.56 1.65
C VAL A 52 24.40 4.64 3.15
N PHE A 53 24.15 3.55 3.87
CA PHE A 53 24.22 3.47 5.33
C PHE A 53 25.36 2.58 5.80
N LYS A 54 26.37 2.38 4.96
CA LYS A 54 27.55 1.59 5.31
C LYS A 54 28.20 2.16 6.58
N GLY A 55 28.29 1.32 7.62
CA GLY A 55 28.88 1.71 8.91
C GLY A 55 27.98 2.55 9.81
N VAL A 56 26.73 2.79 9.43
CA VAL A 56 25.73 3.45 10.28
C VAL A 56 25.06 2.41 11.16
N ALA A 57 24.99 2.67 12.47
CA ALA A 57 24.29 1.77 13.39
C ALA A 57 22.79 1.72 13.06
N ARG A 58 22.16 0.56 13.26
CA ARG A 58 20.73 0.36 12.94
C ARG A 58 19.81 1.41 13.56
N ASP A 59 20.07 1.85 14.79
CA ASP A 59 19.25 2.87 15.46
C ASP A 59 19.38 4.25 14.79
N GLN A 60 20.59 4.61 14.36
CA GLN A 60 20.84 5.85 13.62
C GLN A 60 20.17 5.80 12.25
N TYR A 61 20.28 4.67 11.55
CA TYR A 61 19.59 4.43 10.29
C TYR A 61 18.07 4.61 10.44
N ASN A 62 17.47 3.93 11.43
CA ASN A 62 16.06 4.02 11.73
C ASN A 62 15.62 5.46 12.03
N LEU A 63 16.42 6.20 12.79
CA LEU A 63 16.14 7.60 13.10
C LEU A 63 16.18 8.50 11.85
N ILE A 64 17.19 8.33 10.98
CA ILE A 64 17.33 9.11 9.74
C ILE A 64 16.11 8.88 8.83
N VAL A 65 15.73 7.61 8.62
CA VAL A 65 14.58 7.26 7.79
C VAL A 65 13.29 7.85 8.38
N LEU A 66 13.10 7.75 9.69
CA LEU A 66 11.93 8.31 10.36
C LEU A 66 11.85 9.84 10.22
N ILE A 67 12.97 10.55 10.41
CA ILE A 67 13.02 12.02 10.21
C ILE A 67 12.66 12.36 8.76
N GLY A 68 13.24 11.66 7.78
CA GLY A 68 12.93 11.84 6.37
C GLY A 68 11.44 11.64 6.08
N ALA A 69 10.84 10.56 6.61
CA ALA A 69 9.42 10.28 6.47
C ALA A 69 8.54 11.37 7.10
N ILE A 70 8.87 11.85 8.30
CA ILE A 70 8.15 12.94 8.99
C ILE A 70 8.21 14.23 8.17
N LEU A 71 9.37 14.57 7.60
CA LEU A 71 9.53 15.77 6.77
C LEU A 71 8.66 15.70 5.50
N VAL A 72 8.73 14.57 4.78
CA VAL A 72 7.90 14.34 3.59
C VAL A 72 6.41 14.39 3.95
N PHE A 73 6.01 13.70 5.02
CA PHE A 73 4.63 13.67 5.48
C PHE A 73 4.13 15.06 5.87
N THR A 74 4.94 15.85 6.58
CA THR A 74 4.63 17.24 6.95
C THR A 74 4.43 18.11 5.71
N GLY A 75 5.29 17.97 4.70
CA GLY A 75 5.12 18.63 3.40
C GLY A 75 3.78 18.29 2.73
N LEU A 76 3.41 17.00 2.72
CA LEU A 76 2.14 16.53 2.18
C LEU A 76 0.94 17.06 2.98
N LEU A 77 1.03 17.13 4.31
CA LEU A 77 -0.01 17.73 5.16
C LEU A 77 -0.23 19.20 4.81
N ILE A 78 0.83 19.99 4.64
CA ILE A 78 0.74 21.40 4.26
C ILE A 78 0.00 21.53 2.92
N ILE A 79 0.33 20.71 1.93
CA ILE A 79 -0.34 20.71 0.62
C ILE A 79 -1.81 20.32 0.78
N PHE A 80 -2.10 19.25 1.52
CA PHE A 80 -3.44 18.77 1.78
C PHE A 80 -4.33 19.84 2.43
N PHE A 81 -3.85 20.49 3.49
CA PHE A 81 -4.63 21.52 4.20
C PHE A 81 -4.86 22.75 3.34
N LYS A 82 -3.88 23.16 2.52
CA LYS A 82 -4.05 24.24 1.53
C LYS A 82 -5.12 23.90 0.50
N ASN A 83 -5.12 22.66 -0.01
CA ASN A 83 -6.07 22.22 -1.04
C ASN A 83 -7.50 22.06 -0.50
N THR A 84 -7.64 21.58 0.74
CA THR A 84 -8.95 21.33 1.36
C THR A 84 -9.58 22.56 2.01
N ALA A 85 -8.85 23.69 2.14
CA ALA A 85 -9.33 24.90 2.81
C ALA A 85 -10.70 25.39 2.31
N TYR A 86 -10.96 25.24 1.01
CA TYR A 86 -12.19 25.67 0.34
C TYR A 86 -13.09 24.52 -0.13
N SER A 87 -12.81 23.28 0.28
CA SER A 87 -13.65 22.13 -0.09
C SER A 87 -14.91 22.06 0.78
N LYS A 88 -16.06 21.75 0.18
CA LYS A 88 -17.31 21.47 0.92
C LYS A 88 -17.16 20.25 1.83
N GLU A 89 -16.35 19.27 1.41
CA GLU A 89 -16.11 18.00 2.11
C GLU A 89 -14.90 18.04 3.06
N ARG A 90 -14.40 19.24 3.43
CA ARG A 90 -13.13 19.38 4.18
C ARG A 90 -13.08 18.58 5.48
N ASN A 91 -14.19 18.53 6.23
CA ASN A 91 -14.24 17.84 7.52
C ASN A 91 -14.14 16.33 7.33
N LYS A 92 -14.89 15.80 6.34
CA LYS A 92 -14.83 14.40 5.97
C LYS A 92 -13.42 13.98 5.55
N LEU A 93 -12.76 14.78 4.70
CA LEU A 93 -11.38 14.51 4.28
C LEU A 93 -10.38 14.55 5.43
N ARG A 94 -10.55 15.50 6.36
CA ARG A 94 -9.72 15.57 7.58
C ARG A 94 -9.91 14.37 8.49
N ILE A 95 -11.15 13.87 8.63
CA ILE A 95 -11.44 12.65 9.39
C ILE A 95 -10.75 11.45 8.75
N TYR A 96 -10.88 11.27 7.44
CA TYR A 96 -10.17 10.19 6.73
C TYR A 96 -8.65 10.30 6.88
N LEU A 97 -8.09 11.50 6.72
CA LEU A 97 -6.66 11.72 6.92
C LEU A 97 -6.21 11.42 8.35
N LEU A 98 -6.98 11.85 9.35
CA LEU A 98 -6.70 11.60 10.77
C LEU A 98 -6.66 10.10 11.04
N PHE A 99 -7.73 9.37 10.71
CA PHE A 99 -7.77 7.93 10.93
C PHE A 99 -6.72 7.17 10.13
N ASN A 100 -6.47 7.55 8.86
CA ASN A 100 -5.40 6.95 8.07
C ASN A 100 -4.02 7.16 8.70
N THR A 101 -3.78 8.34 9.27
CA THR A 101 -2.55 8.65 10.01
C THR A 101 -2.45 7.82 11.29
N LEU A 102 -3.55 7.65 12.03
CA LEU A 102 -3.58 6.78 13.21
C LEU A 102 -3.29 5.33 12.84
N PHE A 103 -3.89 4.80 11.76
CA PHE A 103 -3.58 3.46 11.26
C PHE A 103 -2.11 3.32 10.86
N ALA A 104 -1.54 4.29 10.16
CA ALA A 104 -0.13 4.29 9.81
C ALA A 104 0.77 4.30 11.07
N ILE A 105 0.43 5.08 12.11
CA ILE A 105 1.15 5.08 13.38
C ILE A 105 1.07 3.70 14.05
N VAL A 106 -0.11 3.07 14.08
CA VAL A 106 -0.26 1.72 14.63
C VAL A 106 0.62 0.73 13.87
N VAL A 107 0.53 0.71 12.54
CA VAL A 107 1.37 -0.14 11.67
C VAL A 107 2.86 0.03 11.98
N VAL A 108 3.36 1.28 12.01
CA VAL A 108 4.78 1.57 12.29
C VAL A 108 5.18 1.11 13.69
N LYS A 109 4.29 1.20 14.67
CA LYS A 109 4.58 0.86 16.06
C LYS A 109 4.44 -0.62 16.39
N THR A 110 3.61 -1.35 15.65
CA THR A 110 3.29 -2.74 15.98
C THR A 110 3.76 -3.75 14.96
N LEU A 111 3.92 -3.38 13.69
CA LEU A 111 4.19 -4.33 12.61
C LEU A 111 5.62 -4.23 12.06
N PHE A 112 6.25 -3.06 12.14
CA PHE A 112 7.56 -2.83 11.54
C PHE A 112 8.71 -3.33 12.42
N VAL A 113 9.65 -4.01 11.78
CA VAL A 113 10.93 -4.42 12.38
C VAL A 113 12.00 -3.34 12.20
N ILE A 114 11.96 -2.63 11.08
CA ILE A 114 12.87 -1.54 10.71
C ILE A 114 12.09 -0.40 10.08
N ASN A 115 12.56 0.84 10.23
CA ASN A 115 11.80 2.00 9.75
C ASN A 115 11.81 2.15 8.23
N ILE A 116 12.63 1.39 7.49
CA ILE A 116 12.65 1.48 6.02
C ILE A 116 11.36 0.99 5.38
N GLU A 117 10.61 0.14 6.06
CA GLU A 117 9.26 -0.28 5.63
C GLU A 117 8.29 0.92 5.49
N LEU A 118 8.63 2.09 6.05
CA LEU A 118 7.91 3.35 5.78
C LEU A 118 7.83 3.68 4.28
N ILE A 119 8.71 3.15 3.43
CA ILE A 119 8.70 3.36 1.98
C ILE A 119 7.44 2.81 1.31
N HIS A 120 6.79 1.81 1.90
CA HIS A 120 5.54 1.23 1.40
C HIS A 120 4.41 2.27 1.35
N PHE A 121 4.36 3.20 2.31
CA PHE A 121 3.35 4.26 2.32
C PHE A 121 3.41 5.16 1.06
N PRO A 122 4.51 5.88 0.76
CA PRO A 122 4.60 6.70 -0.44
C PRO A 122 4.58 5.86 -1.72
N GLN A 123 5.14 4.64 -1.71
CA GLN A 123 5.13 3.73 -2.84
C GLN A 123 3.70 3.40 -3.30
N TYR A 124 2.85 2.95 -2.39
CA TYR A 124 1.48 2.57 -2.73
C TYR A 124 0.54 3.77 -2.81
N ALA A 125 0.84 4.89 -2.15
CA ALA A 125 0.17 6.17 -2.39
C ALA A 125 0.34 6.61 -3.85
N LEU A 126 1.57 6.58 -4.36
CA LEU A 126 1.86 6.93 -5.76
C LEU A 126 1.25 5.92 -6.73
N PHE A 127 1.30 4.62 -6.43
CA PHE A 127 0.60 3.61 -7.24
C PHE A 127 -0.90 3.92 -7.35
N ALA A 128 -1.56 4.21 -6.22
CA ALA A 128 -2.99 4.52 -6.17
C ALA A 128 -3.33 5.78 -7.00
N ILE A 129 -2.46 6.79 -6.95
CA ILE A 129 -2.55 8.02 -7.76
C ILE A 129 -2.48 7.68 -9.26
N LEU A 130 -1.51 6.86 -9.66
CA LEU A 130 -1.26 6.50 -11.06
C LEU A 130 -2.31 5.55 -11.65
N VAL A 131 -2.88 4.63 -10.86
CA VAL A 131 -3.92 3.70 -11.33
C VAL A 131 -5.30 4.34 -11.39
N PHE A 132 -5.53 5.44 -10.66
CA PHE A 132 -6.84 6.09 -10.59
C PHE A 132 -7.42 6.50 -11.96
N PRO A 133 -6.68 7.08 -12.93
CA PRO A 133 -7.23 7.42 -14.25
C PRO A 133 -7.76 6.22 -15.04
N LEU A 134 -7.22 5.03 -14.81
CA LEU A 134 -7.68 3.76 -15.40
C LEU A 134 -8.94 3.26 -14.69
N ALA A 135 -8.93 3.28 -13.35
CA ALA A 135 -10.01 2.77 -12.52
C ALA A 135 -11.25 3.68 -12.51
N ARG A 136 -11.05 5.00 -12.51
CA ARG A 136 -12.06 6.08 -12.42
C ARG A 136 -13.03 5.96 -11.24
N CYS A 137 -12.66 5.15 -10.26
CA CYS A 137 -13.39 4.87 -9.03
C CYS A 137 -12.37 4.71 -7.91
N TYR A 138 -12.60 5.38 -6.78
CA TYR A 138 -11.68 5.31 -5.65
C TYR A 138 -11.54 3.89 -5.09
N ASN A 139 -12.65 3.20 -4.89
CA ASN A 139 -12.63 1.83 -4.38
C ASN A 139 -11.99 0.85 -5.38
N SER A 140 -12.19 1.04 -6.69
CA SER A 140 -11.52 0.21 -7.69
C SER A 140 -10.02 0.49 -7.77
N ALA A 141 -9.59 1.74 -7.59
CA ALA A 141 -8.18 2.08 -7.51
C ALA A 141 -7.55 1.45 -6.26
N LEU A 142 -8.23 1.52 -5.11
CA LEU A 142 -7.79 0.89 -3.87
C LEU A 142 -7.64 -0.64 -4.02
N LEU A 143 -8.60 -1.30 -4.67
CA LEU A 143 -8.54 -2.74 -4.96
C LEU A 143 -7.38 -3.10 -5.90
N TRP A 144 -7.08 -2.26 -6.90
CA TRP A 144 -5.92 -2.48 -7.77
C TRP A 144 -4.61 -2.30 -7.00
N SER A 145 -4.50 -1.27 -6.16
CA SER A 145 -3.33 -1.06 -5.31
C SER A 145 -3.12 -2.21 -4.35
N PHE A 146 -4.19 -2.73 -3.74
CA PHE A 146 -4.12 -3.90 -2.87
C PHE A 146 -3.61 -5.14 -3.62
N GLN A 147 -4.17 -5.44 -4.80
CA GLN A 147 -3.72 -6.57 -5.61
C GLN A 147 -2.26 -6.41 -6.03
N ALA A 148 -1.83 -5.21 -6.42
CA ALA A 148 -0.44 -4.92 -6.74
C ALA A 148 0.49 -5.13 -5.53
N GLY A 149 0.04 -4.74 -4.33
CA GLY A 149 0.73 -5.01 -3.06
C GLY A 149 0.85 -6.49 -2.74
N ALA A 150 -0.23 -7.25 -2.96
CA ALA A 150 -0.23 -8.69 -2.77
C ALA A 150 0.70 -9.41 -3.76
N ILE A 151 0.76 -8.95 -5.00
CA ILE A 151 1.65 -9.54 -6.01
C ILE A 151 3.12 -9.20 -5.72
N ASP A 152 3.41 -7.99 -5.23
CA ASP A 152 4.75 -7.59 -4.80
C ASP A 152 5.24 -8.53 -3.68
N GLU A 153 4.42 -8.69 -2.63
CA GLU A 153 4.73 -9.60 -1.53
C GLU A 153 4.85 -11.07 -1.98
N ALA A 154 3.97 -11.52 -2.88
CA ALA A 154 4.06 -12.87 -3.42
C ALA A 154 5.36 -13.08 -4.21
N TYR A 155 5.78 -12.08 -4.98
CA TYR A 155 7.04 -12.12 -5.71
C TYR A 155 8.24 -12.18 -4.75
N GLN A 156 8.21 -11.40 -3.68
CA GLN A 156 9.26 -11.44 -2.66
C GLN A 156 9.33 -12.80 -1.97
N TYR A 157 8.19 -13.29 -1.50
CA TYR A 157 8.06 -14.52 -0.73
C TYR A 157 8.37 -15.79 -1.53
N PHE A 158 7.88 -15.90 -2.77
CA PHE A 158 8.05 -17.10 -3.60
C PHE A 158 9.31 -17.08 -4.48
N TYR A 159 9.83 -15.90 -4.85
CA TYR A 159 10.91 -15.82 -5.85
C TYR A 159 12.17 -15.10 -5.36
N LEU A 160 12.08 -13.93 -4.73
CA LEU A 160 13.29 -13.17 -4.35
C LEU A 160 14.00 -13.70 -3.11
N ALA A 161 13.23 -14.19 -2.14
CA ALA A 161 13.70 -14.59 -0.83
C ALA A 161 13.06 -15.90 -0.33
N PRO A 162 12.96 -16.96 -1.16
CA PRO A 162 12.23 -18.18 -0.79
C PRO A 162 12.82 -18.95 0.39
N ASN A 163 14.06 -18.65 0.80
CA ASN A 163 14.71 -19.25 1.97
C ASN A 163 14.99 -18.23 3.08
N ASP A 164 14.83 -16.92 2.81
CA ASP A 164 15.15 -15.87 3.78
C ASP A 164 13.91 -15.37 4.52
N THR A 165 12.70 -15.76 4.08
CA THR A 165 11.42 -15.37 4.68
C THR A 165 10.67 -16.56 5.27
N ALA A 166 10.16 -16.38 6.48
CA ALA A 166 9.42 -17.39 7.21
C ALA A 166 7.92 -17.43 6.84
N TYR A 167 7.38 -16.36 6.27
CA TYR A 167 5.95 -16.21 5.98
C TYR A 167 5.73 -15.19 4.87
N TYR A 168 4.59 -15.31 4.20
CA TYR A 168 4.05 -14.30 3.28
C TYR A 168 3.57 -13.11 4.11
N ASP A 169 4.15 -11.93 3.91
CA ASP A 169 4.03 -10.82 4.85
C ASP A 169 2.69 -10.07 4.74
N PHE A 170 1.74 -10.45 5.59
CA PHE A 170 0.47 -9.73 5.72
C PHE A 170 0.63 -8.34 6.36
N ASN A 171 1.72 -8.06 7.08
CA ASN A 171 2.00 -6.72 7.59
C ASN A 171 2.17 -5.74 6.43
N ASP A 172 2.87 -6.16 5.38
CA ASP A 172 3.08 -5.35 4.20
C ASP A 172 1.80 -5.15 3.41
N LEU A 173 0.91 -6.15 3.33
CA LEU A 173 -0.40 -5.95 2.70
C LEU A 173 -1.23 -4.86 3.39
N VAL A 174 -1.25 -4.86 4.72
CA VAL A 174 -1.94 -3.84 5.52
C VAL A 174 -1.29 -2.47 5.29
N THR A 175 0.04 -2.41 5.33
CA THR A 175 0.83 -1.20 5.10
C THR A 175 0.57 -0.61 3.71
N ASN A 176 0.59 -1.45 2.67
CA ASN A 176 0.35 -1.09 1.28
C ASN A 176 -1.07 -0.52 1.09
N LEU A 177 -2.08 -1.10 1.75
CA LEU A 177 -3.45 -0.61 1.69
C LEU A 177 -3.60 0.77 2.35
N VAL A 178 -2.98 0.97 3.54
CA VAL A 178 -2.96 2.28 4.23
C VAL A 178 -2.19 3.33 3.41
N GLY A 179 -1.10 2.93 2.76
CA GLY A 179 -0.35 3.74 1.81
C GLY A 179 -1.20 4.18 0.62
N ALA A 180 -1.87 3.22 -0.03
CA ALA A 180 -2.79 3.50 -1.13
C ALA A 180 -3.90 4.48 -0.74
N ALA A 181 -4.45 4.33 0.47
CA ALA A 181 -5.46 5.25 0.98
C ALA A 181 -4.93 6.70 1.12
N PHE A 182 -3.67 6.91 1.53
CA PHE A 182 -3.07 8.27 1.51
C PHE A 182 -3.10 8.88 0.11
N GLY A 183 -2.73 8.12 -0.93
CA GLY A 183 -2.76 8.58 -2.31
C GLY A 183 -4.14 9.00 -2.77
N LEU A 184 -5.17 8.20 -2.44
CA LEU A 184 -6.55 8.49 -2.79
C LEU A 184 -7.12 9.70 -2.02
N ILE A 185 -6.86 9.80 -0.70
CA ILE A 185 -7.22 10.98 0.11
C ILE A 185 -6.59 12.24 -0.48
N PHE A 186 -5.34 12.14 -0.93
CA PHE A 186 -4.63 13.24 -1.55
C PHE A 186 -5.29 13.65 -2.87
N LEU A 187 -5.63 12.71 -3.76
CA LEU A 187 -6.38 13.01 -5.00
C LEU A 187 -7.69 13.73 -4.73
N ILE A 188 -8.46 13.30 -3.74
CA ILE A 188 -9.74 13.97 -3.41
C ILE A 188 -9.48 15.39 -2.90
N SER A 189 -8.37 15.63 -2.19
CA SER A 189 -7.99 16.98 -1.75
C SER A 189 -7.79 17.94 -2.94
N PHE A 190 -7.32 17.43 -4.10
CA PHE A 190 -7.20 18.21 -5.33
C PHE A 190 -8.55 18.50 -6.02
N GLY A 191 -9.64 17.89 -5.53
CA GLY A 191 -10.97 17.99 -6.13
C GLY A 191 -11.17 17.04 -7.30
N ILE A 192 -10.34 16.00 -7.43
CA ILE A 192 -10.57 14.94 -8.41
C ILE A 192 -11.83 14.17 -7.98
N GLN A 193 -12.75 13.98 -8.91
CA GLN A 193 -14.01 13.28 -8.65
C GLN A 193 -13.99 11.90 -9.32
N GLU A 194 -14.64 10.92 -8.69
CA GLU A 194 -14.88 9.64 -9.34
C GLU A 194 -15.98 9.75 -10.41
N LYS A 195 -16.01 8.79 -11.34
CA LYS A 195 -17.09 8.70 -12.32
C LYS A 195 -18.43 8.42 -11.59
N GLN A 196 -19.51 9.02 -12.08
CA GLN A 196 -20.86 8.73 -11.56
C GLN A 196 -21.20 7.24 -11.69
N ASN A 197 -21.89 6.70 -10.68
CA ASN A 197 -22.38 5.30 -10.63
C ASN A 197 -21.28 4.22 -10.62
N CYS A 198 -20.15 4.49 -9.96
CA CYS A 198 -19.13 3.48 -9.72
C CYS A 198 -19.61 2.38 -8.78
N SER A 199 -19.88 1.20 -9.33
CA SER A 199 -20.20 -0.02 -8.58
C SER A 199 -18.96 -0.88 -8.41
N VAL A 200 -18.50 -1.03 -7.17
CA VAL A 200 -17.31 -1.84 -6.82
C VAL A 200 -17.48 -3.28 -7.27
N ILE A 201 -18.64 -3.88 -6.99
CA ILE A 201 -18.94 -5.28 -7.31
C ILE A 201 -18.91 -5.55 -8.83
N LYS A 202 -19.28 -4.55 -9.64
CA LYS A 202 -19.25 -4.66 -11.11
C LYS A 202 -17.88 -4.35 -11.70
N SER A 203 -16.94 -3.81 -10.91
CA SER A 203 -15.61 -3.43 -11.38
C SER A 203 -14.76 -4.65 -11.77
N VAL A 204 -13.85 -4.46 -12.73
CA VAL A 204 -12.88 -5.49 -13.12
C VAL A 204 -11.96 -5.83 -11.95
N ALA A 205 -11.58 -4.84 -11.13
CA ALA A 205 -10.71 -5.03 -9.96
C ALA A 205 -11.33 -5.98 -8.92
N PHE A 206 -12.64 -5.87 -8.68
CA PHE A 206 -13.34 -6.77 -7.77
C PHE A 206 -13.45 -8.18 -8.35
N LYS A 207 -13.78 -8.31 -9.64
CA LYS A 207 -13.84 -9.60 -10.33
C LYS A 207 -12.49 -10.32 -10.33
N SER A 208 -11.39 -9.59 -10.57
CA SER A 208 -10.05 -10.16 -10.50
C SER A 208 -9.69 -10.59 -9.08
N LEU A 209 -10.05 -9.81 -8.06
CA LEU A 209 -9.84 -10.20 -6.67
C LEU A 209 -10.63 -11.48 -6.31
N VAL A 210 -11.90 -11.59 -6.72
CA VAL A 210 -12.72 -12.80 -6.52
C VAL A 210 -12.11 -14.00 -7.25
N LEU A 211 -11.62 -13.81 -8.48
CA LEU A 211 -10.95 -14.87 -9.23
C LEU A 211 -9.68 -15.36 -8.51
N ILE A 212 -8.82 -14.44 -8.08
CA ILE A 212 -7.58 -14.76 -7.34
C ILE A 212 -7.93 -15.49 -6.03
N GLY A 213 -8.90 -14.98 -5.27
CA GLY A 213 -9.37 -15.64 -4.04
C GLY A 213 -9.94 -17.02 -4.29
N GLY A 214 -10.70 -17.21 -5.39
CA GLY A 214 -11.21 -18.51 -5.81
C GLY A 214 -10.09 -19.49 -6.17
N VAL A 215 -9.07 -19.04 -6.88
CA VAL A 215 -7.88 -19.87 -7.19
C VAL A 215 -7.16 -20.27 -5.90
N ILE A 216 -6.88 -19.33 -5.00
CA ILE A 216 -6.25 -19.62 -3.71
C ILE A 216 -7.07 -20.64 -2.91
N LEU A 217 -8.40 -20.48 -2.86
CA LEU A 217 -9.28 -21.42 -2.18
C LEU A 217 -9.20 -22.82 -2.79
N ILE A 218 -9.20 -22.94 -4.12
CA ILE A 218 -9.04 -24.25 -4.78
C ILE A 218 -7.69 -24.87 -4.42
N LEU A 219 -6.59 -24.09 -4.45
CA LEU A 219 -5.26 -24.59 -4.09
C LEU A 219 -5.18 -25.07 -2.64
N LEU A 220 -5.87 -24.38 -1.72
CA LEU A 220 -6.02 -24.81 -0.32
C LEU A 220 -6.82 -26.11 -0.20
N LEU A 221 -7.95 -26.21 -0.90
CA LEU A 221 -8.84 -27.39 -0.82
C LEU A 221 -8.20 -28.66 -1.38
N VAL A 222 -7.38 -28.56 -2.42
CA VAL A 222 -6.66 -29.71 -3.00
C VAL A 222 -5.35 -30.05 -2.28
N GLY A 223 -4.99 -29.29 -1.24
CA GLY A 223 -3.76 -29.49 -0.46
C GLY A 223 -2.47 -29.04 -1.17
N PHE A 224 -2.57 -28.35 -2.31
CA PHE A 224 -1.39 -27.86 -3.04
C PHE A 224 -0.76 -26.64 -2.36
N LEU A 225 -1.58 -25.81 -1.71
CA LEU A 225 -1.20 -24.70 -0.85
C LEU A 225 -1.65 -25.01 0.58
N SER A 226 -0.83 -24.75 1.59
CA SER A 226 -1.24 -24.73 3.00
C SER A 226 -1.08 -23.34 3.60
N ILE A 227 -1.90 -23.01 4.60
CA ILE A 227 -1.74 -21.77 5.37
C ILE A 227 -0.55 -21.89 6.32
N TYR A 228 -0.40 -23.06 6.96
CA TYR A 228 0.59 -23.33 8.01
C TYR A 228 1.60 -24.38 7.55
N PRO A 229 2.71 -24.57 8.29
CA PRO A 229 3.75 -25.51 7.92
C PRO A 229 3.17 -26.92 7.71
N SER A 230 3.45 -27.53 6.56
CA SER A 230 2.96 -28.85 6.18
C SER A 230 3.98 -29.59 5.33
N GLN A 231 4.20 -30.87 5.62
CA GLN A 231 5.08 -31.71 4.81
C GLN A 231 4.43 -32.18 3.50
N GLU A 232 3.10 -32.04 3.38
CA GLU A 232 2.33 -32.58 2.26
C GLU A 232 2.08 -31.56 1.14
N SER A 233 2.07 -30.27 1.47
CA SER A 233 1.76 -29.20 0.52
C SER A 233 3.01 -28.72 -0.24
N THR A 234 2.86 -28.41 -1.53
CA THR A 234 3.95 -27.85 -2.35
C THR A 234 4.29 -26.42 -1.96
N TYR A 235 3.27 -25.61 -1.65
CA TYR A 235 3.42 -24.23 -1.22
C TYR A 235 2.82 -24.03 0.16
N GLN A 236 3.42 -23.13 0.93
CA GLN A 236 2.96 -22.76 2.27
C GLN A 236 2.89 -21.23 2.33
N LEU A 237 1.92 -20.65 3.05
CA LEU A 237 1.91 -19.20 3.34
C LEU A 237 2.73 -18.87 4.59
N VAL A 238 2.83 -19.80 5.54
CA VAL A 238 3.65 -19.71 6.74
C VAL A 238 4.52 -20.95 6.82
N ARG A 239 5.84 -20.78 6.69
CA ARG A 239 6.87 -21.82 6.82
C ARG A 239 7.30 -22.02 8.27
N GLU A 240 7.32 -20.93 9.04
CA GLU A 240 7.63 -20.96 10.48
C GLU A 240 6.58 -20.18 11.25
N GLN A 241 5.94 -20.84 12.22
CA GLN A 241 4.95 -20.19 13.07
C GLN A 241 5.64 -19.39 14.18
N ALA A 242 5.18 -18.16 14.39
CA ALA A 242 5.57 -17.37 15.56
C ALA A 242 5.11 -18.08 16.85
N LEU A 243 6.02 -18.21 17.83
CA LEU A 243 5.73 -18.88 19.10
C LEU A 243 4.82 -18.05 20.03
N SER A 244 4.71 -16.75 19.77
CA SER A 244 3.97 -15.80 20.59
C SER A 244 3.37 -14.69 19.74
N PHE A 245 2.37 -14.00 20.28
CA PHE A 245 1.73 -12.85 19.61
C PHE A 245 2.76 -11.75 19.29
N TRP A 246 3.69 -11.48 20.22
CA TRP A 246 4.81 -10.57 19.99
C TRP A 246 6.08 -11.34 19.68
N SER A 247 6.80 -10.90 18.66
CA SER A 247 8.14 -11.34 18.31
C SER A 247 9.15 -10.28 18.73
N THR A 248 10.28 -10.71 19.28
CA THR A 248 11.34 -9.81 19.74
C THR A 248 12.63 -10.10 18.98
N VAL A 249 13.22 -9.09 18.34
CA VAL A 249 14.55 -9.21 17.75
C VAL A 249 15.64 -8.91 18.80
N PRO A 250 16.91 -9.37 18.62
CA PRO A 250 18.00 -9.23 19.61
C PRO A 250 18.32 -7.81 20.14
N LEU A 251 17.73 -6.77 19.55
CA LEU A 251 17.86 -5.37 19.98
C LEU A 251 16.66 -4.88 20.83
N GLY A 252 15.78 -5.78 21.26
CA GLY A 252 14.63 -5.47 22.12
C GLY A 252 13.43 -4.86 21.41
N PHE A 253 13.44 -4.75 20.07
CA PHE A 253 12.27 -4.32 19.32
C PHE A 253 11.24 -5.44 19.26
N THR A 254 10.01 -5.10 19.66
CA THR A 254 8.85 -5.99 19.63
C THR A 254 7.94 -5.64 18.46
N TYR A 255 7.53 -6.64 17.70
CA TYR A 255 6.60 -6.49 16.58
C TYR A 255 5.65 -7.69 16.53
N HIS A 256 4.52 -7.53 15.88
CA HIS A 256 3.54 -8.58 15.66
C HIS A 256 3.58 -9.01 14.19
N ILE A 257 3.61 -10.32 13.98
CA ILE A 257 3.50 -10.94 12.66
C ILE A 257 2.05 -11.30 12.46
N ILE A 258 1.36 -10.57 11.57
CA ILE A 258 -0.04 -10.84 11.28
C ILE A 258 -0.16 -12.20 10.59
N THR A 259 -0.91 -13.10 11.21
CA THR A 259 -1.23 -14.39 10.59
C THR A 259 -2.21 -14.22 9.42
N PRO A 260 -2.27 -15.15 8.45
CA PRO A 260 -3.19 -15.01 7.32
C PRO A 260 -4.66 -14.76 7.69
N PRO A 261 -5.25 -15.44 8.69
CA PRO A 261 -6.62 -15.13 9.13
C PRO A 261 -6.78 -13.74 9.75
N GLU A 262 -5.84 -13.30 10.59
CA GLU A 262 -5.82 -11.94 11.17
C GLU A 262 -5.71 -10.88 10.06
N GLY A 263 -4.86 -11.13 9.06
CA GLY A 263 -4.67 -10.26 7.92
C GLY A 263 -5.92 -10.09 7.10
N ILE A 264 -6.62 -11.19 6.77
CA ILE A 264 -7.91 -11.15 6.08
C ILE A 264 -8.93 -10.32 6.89
N PHE A 265 -8.97 -10.51 8.20
CA PHE A 265 -9.87 -9.76 9.09
C PHE A 265 -9.55 -8.25 9.08
N VAL A 266 -8.29 -7.87 9.33
CA VAL A 266 -7.85 -6.46 9.36
C VAL A 266 -8.06 -5.79 8.00
N LEU A 267 -7.66 -6.44 6.91
CA LEU A 267 -7.85 -5.91 5.55
C LEU A 267 -9.34 -5.70 5.23
N SER A 268 -10.21 -6.63 5.65
CA SER A 268 -11.66 -6.49 5.46
C SER A 268 -12.21 -5.27 6.21
N LEU A 269 -11.80 -5.04 7.46
CA LEU A 269 -12.19 -3.86 8.22
C LEU A 269 -11.71 -2.56 7.56
N LEU A 270 -10.48 -2.53 7.05
CA LEU A 270 -9.95 -1.38 6.31
C LEU A 270 -10.73 -1.13 5.02
N PHE A 271 -11.06 -2.16 4.23
CA PHE A 271 -11.90 -2.00 3.05
C PHE A 271 -13.30 -1.47 3.38
N VAL A 272 -13.90 -1.93 4.47
CA VAL A 272 -15.19 -1.40 4.94
C VAL A 272 -15.05 0.07 5.32
N PHE A 273 -14.02 0.45 6.07
CA PHE A 273 -13.75 1.84 6.44
C PHE A 273 -13.57 2.75 5.22
N TYR A 274 -12.81 2.34 4.21
CA TYR A 274 -12.56 3.12 2.99
C TYR A 274 -13.66 3.02 1.94
N SER A 275 -14.69 2.19 2.13
CA SER A 275 -15.75 1.96 1.13
C SER A 275 -16.49 3.23 0.65
N ARG A 276 -16.40 4.32 1.42
CA ARG A 276 -17.00 5.64 1.15
C ARG A 276 -15.99 6.79 1.00
N ILE A 277 -14.71 6.48 0.77
CA ILE A 277 -13.61 7.46 0.73
C ILE A 277 -13.83 8.58 -0.30
N GLY A 278 -14.51 8.32 -1.42
CA GLY A 278 -14.80 9.31 -2.47
C GLY A 278 -16.29 9.62 -2.71
N LYS A 279 -17.18 9.17 -1.81
CA LYS A 279 -18.64 9.38 -1.90
C LYS A 279 -19.12 10.51 -1.01
#